data_AF-A0A7G8ZJ55-F1
#
_entry.id   AF-A0A7G8ZJ55-F1
#
_cell.length_a   1.000
_cell.length_b   1.000
_cell.length_c   1.000
_cell.angle_alpha   90.00
_cell.angle_beta   90.00
_cell.angle_gamma   90.00
#
_symmetry.space_group_name_H-M   'P 1'
#
loop_
_entity.id
_entity.type
_entity.pdbx_description
1 polymer ?
#
loop_
_entity_poly.entity_id
_entity_poly.type
_entity_poly.pdbx_seq_one_letter_code
_entity_poly.pdbx_strand_id
1 'polypeptide(L)' 'METASAIRVAAIDVATGAEVVIQSPKSASRLDMERVAGAKLARKLGLSSQNQRPDDGSPGRGIKV' A
#
# COMPACT_ATOMS: atom_id res chain seq x y z
N MET A 1 7.54 26.73 -9.90
CA MET A 1 7.37 25.27 -10.03
C MET A 1 6.54 24.81 -8.84
N GLU A 2 5.28 24.46 -9.05
CA GLU A 2 4.48 23.85 -7.99
C GLU A 2 4.86 22.37 -7.92
N THR A 3 5.65 21.98 -6.92
CA THR A 3 5.92 20.57 -6.63
C THR A 3 4.62 19.88 -6.31
N ALA A 4 4.28 18.81 -7.03
CA ALA A 4 3.08 18.02 -6.79
C ALA A 4 2.91 17.74 -5.29
N SER A 5 1.89 18.35 -4.66
CA SER A 5 1.67 18.23 -3.23
C SER A 5 1.19 16.81 -2.91
N ALA A 6 2.02 16.04 -2.22
CA ALA A 6 1.66 14.72 -1.72
C ALA A 6 1.16 14.81 -0.27
N ILE A 7 0.15 14.00 0.06
CA ILE A 7 -0.36 13.78 1.42
C ILE A 7 0.14 12.42 1.90
N ARG A 8 0.48 12.32 3.19
CA ARG A 8 0.75 11.05 3.86
C ARG A 8 -0.50 10.58 4.60
N VAL A 9 -0.86 9.32 4.42
CA VAL A 9 -2.02 8.70 5.07
C VAL A 9 -1.53 7.47 5.82
N ALA A 10 -1.89 7.35 7.10
CA ALA A 10 -1.59 6.21 7.94
C ALA A 10 -2.86 5.39 8.20
N ALA A 11 -2.80 4.08 7.97
CA ALA A 11 -3.80 3.12 8.40
C ALA A 11 -3.19 2.26 9.51
N ILE A 12 -3.86 2.22 10.67
CA ILE A 12 -3.39 1.55 11.88
C ILE A 12 -4.45 0.57 12.34
N ASP A 13 -4.06 -0.68 12.55
CA ASP A 13 -4.86 -1.65 13.28
C ASP A 13 -4.64 -1.48 14.78
N VAL A 14 -5.71 -1.16 15.52
CA VAL A 14 -5.62 -0.82 16.95
C VAL A 14 -5.32 -2.03 17.82
N ALA A 15 -5.77 -3.23 17.42
CA ALA A 15 -5.60 -4.45 18.21
C ALA A 15 -4.14 -4.93 18.22
N THR A 16 -3.45 -4.83 17.09
CA THR A 16 -2.08 -5.33 16.91
C THR A 16 -1.03 -4.22 16.91
N GLY A 17 -1.43 -2.97 16.74
CA GLY A 17 -0.53 -1.84 16.51
C GLY A 17 0.10 -1.84 15.12
N ALA A 18 -0.36 -2.68 14.19
CA ALA A 18 0.20 -2.73 12.84
C ALA A 18 -0.16 -1.46 12.05
N GLU A 19 0.87 -0.77 11.57
CA GLU A 19 0.71 0.46 10.78
C GLU A 19 1.18 0.29 9.33
N VAL A 20 0.48 0.94 8.41
CA VAL A 20 0.94 1.20 7.04
C VAL A 20 0.78 2.67 6.71
N VAL A 21 1.84 3.29 6.20
CA VAL A 21 1.82 4.67 5.68
C VAL A 21 1.92 4.66 4.16
N ILE A 22 1.05 5.40 3.49
CA ILE A 22 1.08 5.62 2.05
C ILE A 22 1.29 7.10 1.72
N GLN A 23 1.90 7.36 0.56
CA GLN A 23 1.89 8.67 -0.07
C GLN A 23 0.81 8.69 -1.16
N SER A 24 -0.03 9.73 -1.16
CA SER A 24 -1.10 9.92 -2.12
C SER A 24 -1.04 11.34 -2.69
N PRO A 25 -1.42 11.56 -3.96
CA PRO A 25 -1.65 12.89 -4.47
C PRO A 25 -2.71 13.62 -3.63
N LYS A 26 -2.53 14.92 -3.39
CA LYS A 26 -3.54 15.76 -2.71
C LYS A 26 -4.88 15.81 -3.44
N SER A 27 -4.89 15.56 -4.75
CA SER A 27 -6.09 15.51 -5.59
C SER A 27 -6.88 14.20 -5.48
N ALA A 28 -6.33 13.15 -4.87
CA ALA A 28 -7.02 11.88 -4.72
C ALA A 28 -8.22 12.02 -3.77
N SER A 29 -9.31 11.31 -4.06
CA SER A 29 -10.46 11.30 -3.17
C SER A 29 -10.09 10.65 -1.83
N ARG A 30 -10.73 11.10 -0.75
CA ARG A 30 -10.54 10.51 0.58
C ARG A 30 -10.87 9.01 0.57
N LEU A 31 -11.94 8.62 -0.10
CA LEU A 31 -12.38 7.23 -0.22
C LEU A 31 -11.31 6.35 -0.87
N ASP A 32 -10.66 6.83 -1.94
CA ASP A 32 -9.62 6.05 -2.62
C ASP A 32 -8.36 5.91 -1.76
N MET A 33 -7.99 6.98 -1.03
CA MET A 33 -6.89 6.93 -0.07
C MET A 33 -7.15 5.91 1.03
N GLU A 34 -8.35 5.91 1.60
CA GLU A 34 -8.78 4.95 2.64
C GLU A 34 -8.79 3.52 2.12
N ARG A 35 -9.30 3.29 0.90
CA ARG A 35 -9.29 1.97 0.25
C ARG A 35 -7.89 1.42 0.07
N VAL A 36 -6.97 2.23 -0.47
CA VAL A 36 -5.58 1.79 -0.70
C VAL A 36 -4.85 1.55 0.62
N ALA A 37 -5.01 2.44 1.61
CA ALA A 37 -4.36 2.30 2.90
C ALA A 37 -4.88 1.06 3.65
N GLY A 38 -6.21 0.86 3.67
CA GLY A 38 -6.85 -0.30 4.27
C GLY A 38 -6.45 -1.62 3.59
N ALA A 39 -6.43 -1.67 2.26
CA ALA A 39 -6.00 -2.86 1.53
C ALA A 39 -4.55 -3.25 1.84
N LYS A 40 -3.64 -2.27 1.95
CA LYS A 40 -2.24 -2.54 2.32
C LYS A 40 -2.10 -2.98 3.78
N LEU A 41 -2.89 -2.41 4.69
CA LEU A 41 -2.93 -2.87 6.08
C LEU A 41 -3.46 -4.30 6.17
N ALA A 42 -4.55 -4.63 5.49
CA ALA A 42 -5.09 -5.98 5.42
C ALA A 42 -4.06 -6.98 4.86
N ARG A 43 -3.29 -6.58 3.83
CA ARG A 43 -2.18 -7.38 3.31
C ARG A 43 -1.08 -7.60 4.35
N LYS A 44 -0.67 -6.55 5.07
CA LYS A 44 0.32 -6.65 6.15
C LYS A 44 -0.13 -7.60 7.28
N LEU A 45 -1.43 -7.61 7.57
CA LEU A 45 -2.05 -8.49 8.56
C LEU A 45 -2.30 -9.92 8.06
N GLY A 46 -2.00 -10.23 6.79
CA GLY A 46 -2.29 -11.55 6.20
C GLY A 46 -3.78 -11.82 5.98
N LEU A 47 -4.63 -10.79 6.04
CA LEU A 47 -6.08 -10.89 5.83
C LEU A 47 -6.46 -10.84 4.34
N SER A 48 -5.51 -10.54 3.45
CA SER A 48 -5.73 -10.54 2.01
C SER A 48 -5.50 -11.93 1.42
N SER A 49 -6.51 -12.49 0.75
CA SER A 49 -6.41 -13.78 0.04
C SER A 49 -5.40 -13.77 -1.11
N GLN A 50 -4.98 -12.59 -1.58
CA GLN A 50 -3.90 -12.41 -2.55
C GLN A 50 -2.55 -12.29 -1.82
N ASN A 51 -2.08 -13.40 -1.24
CA ASN A 51 -0.75 -13.46 -0.65
C ASN A 51 0.36 -13.69 -1.69
N GLN A 52 -0.03 -13.92 -2.95
CA GLN A 52 0.92 -14.02 -4.07
C GLN A 52 1.28 -12.63 -4.56
N ARG A 53 2.57 -12.31 -4.54
CA ARG A 53 3.08 -11.19 -5.30
C ARG A 53 2.85 -11.49 -6.79
N PRO A 54 2.59 -10.48 -7.64
CA PRO A 54 2.46 -10.69 -9.09
C PRO A 54 3.67 -11.40 -9.72
N ASP A 55 4.84 -11.29 -9.10
CA ASP A 55 6.10 -11.92 -9.48
C ASP A 55 6.30 -13.35 -8.95
N ASP A 56 5.51 -13.84 -7.98
CA ASP A 56 5.71 -15.16 -7.36
C ASP A 56 5.47 -16.35 -8.33
N GLY A 57 4.85 -16.10 -9.48
CA GLY A 57 4.64 -17.09 -10.55
C GLY A 57 5.32 -16.73 -11.88
N SER A 58 6.03 -15.62 -11.94
CA SER A 58 6.72 -15.20 -13.16
C SER A 58 8.13 -15.80 -13.16
N PRO A 59 8.56 -16.55 -14.19
CA PRO A 59 9.98 -16.88 -14.38
C PRO A 59 10.71 -15.58 -14.76
N GLY A 60 10.84 -14.67 -13.80
CA GLY A 60 11.44 -13.37 -13.99
C GLY A 60 12.91 -13.53 -14.32
N ARG A 61 13.30 -12.94 -15.45
CA ARG A 61 14.68 -12.69 -15.87
C ARG A 61 15.35 -11.81 -14.82
N GLY A 62 15.82 -12.43 -13.73
CA GLY A 62 16.48 -11.75 -12.63
C GLY A 62 17.67 -10.97 -13.15
N ILE A 63 17.77 -9.69 -12.77
CA ILE A 63 19.01 -8.93 -12.92
C ILE A 63 20.04 -9.64 -12.05
N LYS A 64 20.98 -10.34 -12.69
CA LYS A 64 22.19 -10.83 -12.03
C LYS A 64 23.09 -9.63 -11.79
N VAL A 65 23.25 -9.26 -10.53
CA VAL A 65 24.37 -8.44 -10.06
C VAL A 65 25.56 -9.33 -9.77
#